data_AF-A0A537IQ87-F1
#
_entry.id   AF-A0A537IQ87-F1
#
_cell.length_a   1.000
_cell.length_b   1.000
_cell.length_c   1.000
_cell.angle_alpha   90.00
_cell.angle_beta   90.00
_cell.angle_gamma   90.00
#
_symmetry.space_group_name_H-M   'P 1'
#
loop_
_entity.id
_entity.type
_entity.pdbx_description
1 polymer ?
#
loop_
_entity_poly.entity_id
_entity_poly.type
_entity_poly.pdbx_seq_one_letter_code
_entity_poly.pdbx_strand_id
1 'polypeptide(L)'
;MLKRTTGRLLLTLLVVTGLAGTLNTSSLSPKERKQAINLIKNSRKQVLNSIEGLSSRQRKFKPSSHDLSINELILLMTKKEKQCSEELRAFMNQPANSENRLHIALTDEQLLENDNYAVCKTDLQDINATSWKDADEAIRKFSMLQNEHIKYIRTSTEDLRNHVIKTTAGWIDCYQYFLLLADQNNYFAERINQVRSSKHFPKK
;
A
#
# COMPACT_ATOMS: atom_id res chain seq x y z
N MET A 1 -41.23 -33.58 -16.01
CA MET A 1 -39.93 -34.28 -16.06
C MET A 1 -39.16 -33.82 -17.30
N LEU A 2 -38.30 -32.81 -17.19
CA LEU A 2 -37.39 -32.44 -18.30
C LEU A 2 -36.42 -33.62 -18.53
N LYS A 3 -36.41 -34.13 -19.77
CA LYS A 3 -35.61 -35.30 -20.17
C LYS A 3 -34.12 -34.99 -19.95
N ARG A 4 -33.43 -35.82 -19.16
CA ARG A 4 -31.99 -35.71 -18.81
C ARG A 4 -31.03 -35.57 -20.02
N THR A 5 -31.51 -35.81 -21.24
CA THR A 5 -30.77 -35.66 -22.49
C THR A 5 -30.61 -34.21 -22.94
N THR A 6 -31.56 -33.32 -22.66
CA THR A 6 -31.45 -31.90 -23.05
C THR A 6 -30.37 -31.16 -22.26
N GLY A 7 -30.16 -31.52 -20.99
CA GLY A 7 -29.09 -30.94 -20.17
C GLY A 7 -27.68 -31.27 -20.66
N ARG A 8 -27.46 -32.48 -21.19
CA ARG A 8 -26.16 -32.88 -21.76
C ARG A 8 -25.88 -32.18 -23.09
N LEU A 9 -26.90 -32.02 -23.94
CA LEU A 9 -26.81 -31.28 -25.20
C LEU A 9 -26.51 -29.79 -24.97
N LEU A 10 -27.14 -29.17 -23.97
CA LEU A 10 -26.85 -27.79 -23.56
C LEU A 10 -25.42 -27.62 -23.06
N LEU A 11 -24.91 -28.57 -22.28
CA LEU A 11 -23.55 -28.53 -21.76
C LEU A 11 -22.50 -28.66 -22.87
N THR A 12 -22.73 -29.54 -23.85
CA THR A 12 -21.84 -29.69 -25.02
C THR A 12 -21.90 -28.48 -25.94
N LEU A 13 -23.07 -27.85 -26.09
CA LEU A 13 -23.21 -26.63 -26.89
C LEU A 13 -22.46 -25.44 -26.27
N LEU A 14 -22.43 -25.35 -24.94
CA LEU A 14 -21.72 -24.30 -24.19
C LEU A 14 -20.19 -24.44 -24.27
N VAL A 15 -19.68 -25.67 -24.36
CA VAL A 15 -18.25 -25.97 -24.57
C VAL A 15 -17.82 -25.68 -26.02
N VAL A 16 -18.65 -26.03 -27.01
CA VAL A 16 -18.33 -25.86 -28.44
C VAL A 16 -18.42 -24.39 -28.89
N THR A 17 -19.23 -23.58 -28.23
CA THR A 17 -19.39 -22.14 -28.55
C THR A 17 -18.33 -21.23 -27.91
N GLY A 18 -17.37 -21.79 -27.17
CA GLY A 18 -16.32 -21.01 -26.50
C GLY A 18 -16.84 -20.12 -25.36
N LEU A 19 -18.10 -20.27 -24.94
CA LEU A 19 -18.68 -19.62 -23.76
C LEU A 19 -18.30 -20.31 -22.44
N ALA A 20 -17.49 -21.37 -22.48
CA ALA A 20 -16.67 -21.75 -21.35
C ALA A 20 -15.60 -20.65 -21.20
N GLY A 21 -15.93 -19.57 -20.52
CA GLY A 21 -15.07 -18.40 -20.34
C GLY A 21 -13.65 -18.84 -20.03
N THR A 22 -12.67 -18.29 -20.75
CA THR A 22 -11.27 -18.47 -20.40
C THR A 22 -11.14 -18.08 -18.94
N LEU A 23 -10.58 -18.97 -18.10
CA LEU A 23 -10.17 -18.63 -16.75
C LEU A 23 -9.01 -17.65 -16.87
N ASN A 24 -9.30 -16.40 -17.22
CA ASN A 24 -8.38 -15.30 -17.04
C ASN A 24 -8.27 -15.15 -15.53
N THR A 25 -7.26 -15.79 -14.93
CA THR A 25 -6.92 -15.58 -13.52
C THR A 25 -6.29 -14.20 -13.41
N SER A 26 -7.07 -13.14 -13.62
CA SER A 26 -6.63 -11.76 -13.45
C SER A 26 -6.38 -11.39 -11.99
N SER A 27 -6.77 -12.29 -11.07
CA SER A 27 -6.41 -12.23 -9.65
C SER A 27 -4.91 -12.42 -9.43
N LEU A 28 -4.39 -11.82 -8.35
CA LEU A 28 -3.00 -12.01 -7.92
C LEU A 28 -2.61 -13.49 -7.76
N SER A 29 -1.45 -13.83 -8.31
CA SER A 29 -0.79 -15.11 -8.14
C SER A 29 -0.31 -15.33 -6.69
N PRO A 30 -0.06 -16.58 -6.27
CA PRO A 30 0.49 -16.87 -4.95
C PRO A 30 1.83 -16.16 -4.67
N LYS A 31 2.68 -15.98 -5.69
CA LYS A 31 3.97 -15.29 -5.57
C LYS A 31 3.77 -13.81 -5.26
N GLU A 32 2.93 -13.13 -6.03
CA GLU A 32 2.60 -11.71 -5.84
C GLU A 32 1.99 -11.45 -4.47
N ARG A 33 1.03 -12.29 -4.05
CA ARG A 33 0.42 -12.19 -2.71
C ARG A 33 1.47 -12.31 -1.61
N LYS A 34 2.36 -13.30 -1.72
CA LYS A 34 3.43 -13.52 -0.74
C LYS A 34 4.38 -12.33 -0.68
N GLN A 35 4.77 -11.78 -1.84
CA GLN A 35 5.66 -10.62 -1.93
C GLN A 35 5.05 -9.39 -1.28
N ALA A 36 3.86 -8.98 -1.70
CA ALA A 36 3.18 -7.81 -1.15
C ALA A 36 2.90 -7.96 0.37
N ILE A 37 2.40 -9.12 0.82
CA ILE A 37 2.17 -9.36 2.26
C ILE A 37 3.47 -9.27 3.05
N ASN A 38 4.58 -9.81 2.54
CA ASN A 38 5.86 -9.75 3.23
C ASN A 38 6.38 -8.31 3.32
N LEU A 39 6.29 -7.54 2.24
CA LEU A 39 6.70 -6.14 2.22
C LEU A 39 5.90 -5.31 3.23
N ILE A 40 4.56 -5.42 3.22
CA ILE A 40 3.68 -4.71 4.16
C ILE A 40 4.00 -5.10 5.61
N LYS A 41 4.20 -6.40 5.90
CA LYS A 41 4.59 -6.85 7.25
C LYS A 41 5.95 -6.31 7.69
N ASN A 42 6.93 -6.35 6.79
CA ASN A 42 8.29 -5.91 7.08
C ASN A 42 8.35 -4.41 7.33
N SER A 43 7.71 -3.60 6.48
CA SER A 43 7.69 -2.15 6.64
C SER A 43 6.94 -1.71 7.89
N ARG A 44 5.80 -2.34 8.21
CA ARG A 44 5.12 -2.15 9.50
C ARG A 44 6.05 -2.44 10.68
N LYS A 45 6.81 -3.53 10.62
CA LYS A 45 7.78 -3.87 11.68
C LYS A 45 8.87 -2.80 11.80
N GLN A 46 9.40 -2.29 10.69
CA GLN A 46 10.40 -1.23 10.71
C GLN A 46 9.88 0.04 11.39
N VAL A 47 8.65 0.45 11.08
CA VAL A 47 7.98 1.59 11.73
C VAL A 47 7.79 1.35 13.23
N LEU A 48 7.28 0.19 13.63
CA LEU A 48 7.05 -0.09 15.06
C LEU A 48 8.35 -0.16 15.86
N ASN A 49 9.40 -0.75 15.29
CA ASN A 49 10.72 -0.81 15.89
C ASN A 49 11.38 0.58 15.99
N SER A 50 11.11 1.49 15.03
CA SER A 50 11.70 2.83 15.04
C SER A 50 11.16 3.70 16.18
N ILE A 51 9.97 3.38 16.72
CA ILE A 51 9.32 4.13 17.82
C ILE A 51 9.34 3.40 19.17
N GLU A 52 9.80 2.15 19.19
CA GLU A 52 9.75 1.30 20.38
C GLU A 52 10.58 1.87 21.54
N GLY A 53 9.97 1.90 22.73
CA GLY A 53 10.64 2.30 23.97
C GLY A 53 11.04 3.78 24.04
N LEU A 54 10.55 4.63 23.13
CA LEU A 54 10.80 6.08 23.18
C LEU A 54 9.96 6.74 24.29
N SER A 55 10.60 7.62 25.07
CA SER A 55 9.91 8.42 26.08
C SER A 55 9.08 9.54 25.44
N SER A 56 8.10 10.07 26.18
CA SER A 56 7.32 11.24 25.73
C SER A 56 8.19 12.45 25.37
N ARG A 57 9.31 12.65 26.07
CA ARG A 57 10.27 13.73 25.75
C ARG A 57 10.99 13.47 24.44
N GLN A 58 11.43 12.23 24.20
CA GLN A 58 12.08 11.81 22.95
C GLN A 58 11.13 11.93 21.76
N ARG A 59 9.87 11.53 21.91
CA ARG A 59 8.88 11.58 20.82
C ARG A 59 8.49 13.01 20.40
N LYS A 60 8.59 13.98 21.32
CA LYS A 60 8.31 15.40 21.09
C LYS A 60 9.55 16.21 20.70
N PHE A 61 10.74 15.61 20.71
CA PHE A 61 11.96 16.31 20.32
C PHE A 61 11.93 16.69 18.85
N LYS A 62 12.37 17.92 18.56
CA LYS A 62 12.60 18.43 17.21
C LYS A 62 14.09 18.76 17.05
N PRO A 63 14.78 18.22 16.03
CA PRO A 63 16.19 18.55 15.77
C PRO A 63 16.43 20.05 15.51
N SER A 64 15.50 20.71 14.83
CA SER A 64 15.47 22.17 14.62
C SER A 64 14.03 22.70 14.60
N SER A 65 13.85 24.02 14.48
CA SER A 65 12.53 24.66 14.33
C SER A 65 11.80 24.27 13.05
N HIS A 66 12.51 23.79 12.04
CA HIS A 66 11.95 23.40 10.74
C HIS A 66 11.73 21.88 10.62
N ASP A 67 12.24 21.09 11.56
CA ASP A 67 12.11 19.64 11.54
C ASP A 67 10.84 19.17 12.26
N LEU A 68 10.34 18.02 11.83
CA LEU A 68 9.24 17.34 12.49
C LEU A 68 9.75 16.49 13.67
N SER A 69 8.94 16.46 14.73
CA SER A 69 9.08 15.50 15.81
C SER A 69 8.63 14.11 15.37
N ILE A 70 9.00 13.09 16.13
CA ILE A 70 8.57 11.71 15.88
C ILE A 70 7.05 11.59 15.94
N ASN A 71 6.39 12.31 16.86
CA ASN A 71 4.93 12.36 16.91
C ASN A 71 4.31 12.92 15.63
N GLU A 72 4.86 14.02 15.10
CA GLU A 72 4.37 14.62 13.85
C GLU A 72 4.61 13.70 12.65
N LEU A 73 5.76 13.00 12.61
CA LEU A 73 6.04 11.99 11.58
C LEU A 73 5.03 10.84 11.61
N ILE A 74 4.66 10.34 12.79
CA ILE A 74 3.63 9.28 12.93
C ILE A 74 2.26 9.76 12.44
N LEU A 75 1.88 10.99 12.80
CA LEU A 75 0.62 11.61 12.37
C LEU A 75 0.55 11.73 10.84
N LEU A 76 1.62 12.26 10.23
CA LEU A 76 1.71 12.46 8.78
C LEU A 76 1.74 11.14 8.02
N MET A 77 2.54 10.17 8.47
CA MET A 77 2.59 8.81 7.91
C MET A 77 1.19 8.17 7.90
N THR A 78 0.48 8.24 9.03
CA THR A 78 -0.86 7.64 9.15
C THR A 78 -1.88 8.34 8.26
N LYS A 79 -1.81 9.68 8.15
CA LYS A 79 -2.65 10.45 7.23
C LYS A 79 -2.41 10.00 5.79
N LYS A 80 -1.15 9.92 5.37
CA LYS A 80 -0.77 9.53 4.01
C LYS A 80 -1.19 8.09 3.69
N GLU A 81 -0.98 7.17 4.61
CA GLU A 81 -1.43 5.77 4.49
C GLU A 81 -2.93 5.68 4.25
N LYS A 82 -3.72 6.45 5.01
CA LYS A 82 -5.19 6.51 4.85
C LYS A 82 -5.57 7.07 3.48
N GLN A 83 -4.96 8.18 3.05
CA GLN A 83 -5.22 8.80 1.75
C GLN A 83 -4.93 7.84 0.61
N CYS A 84 -3.75 7.22 0.58
CA CYS A 84 -3.40 6.25 -0.46
C CYS A 84 -4.32 5.02 -0.46
N SER A 85 -4.79 4.58 0.72
CA SER A 85 -5.78 3.50 0.84
C SER A 85 -7.15 3.88 0.26
N GLU A 86 -7.54 5.15 0.37
CA GLU A 86 -8.79 5.67 -0.19
C GLU A 86 -8.67 5.85 -1.71
N GLU A 87 -7.53 6.37 -2.18
CA GLU A 87 -7.20 6.47 -3.61
C GLU A 87 -7.21 5.08 -4.28
N LEU A 88 -6.52 4.09 -3.70
CA LEU A 88 -6.52 2.72 -4.20
C LEU A 88 -7.93 2.16 -4.33
N ARG A 89 -8.78 2.35 -3.30
CA ARG A 89 -10.18 1.93 -3.37
C ARG A 89 -10.95 2.65 -4.47
N ALA A 90 -10.73 3.95 -4.64
CA ALA A 90 -11.37 4.72 -5.70
C ALA A 90 -10.98 4.22 -7.10
N PHE A 91 -9.70 3.89 -7.31
CA PHE A 91 -9.20 3.33 -8.58
C PHE A 91 -9.69 1.91 -8.84
N MET A 92 -9.78 1.06 -7.81
CA MET A 92 -10.35 -0.28 -7.94
C MET A 92 -11.86 -0.25 -8.27
N ASN A 93 -12.57 0.82 -7.92
CA ASN A 93 -13.99 0.99 -8.26
C ASN A 93 -14.24 1.48 -9.70
N GLN A 94 -13.21 1.90 -10.43
CA GLN A 94 -13.34 2.26 -11.84
C GLN A 94 -13.30 1.01 -12.73
N PRO A 95 -13.81 1.05 -13.97
CA PRO A 95 -13.60 -0.02 -14.93
C PRO A 95 -12.11 -0.30 -15.15
N ALA A 96 -11.74 -1.57 -15.29
CA ALA A 96 -10.38 -1.95 -15.66
C ALA A 96 -9.97 -1.29 -16.99
N ASN A 97 -8.72 -0.86 -17.08
CA ASN A 97 -8.14 -0.10 -18.18
C ASN A 97 -6.82 -0.75 -18.64
N SER A 98 -6.91 -2.05 -18.96
CA SER A 98 -5.78 -2.93 -19.29
C SER A 98 -4.87 -2.42 -20.40
N GLU A 99 -5.39 -1.61 -21.32
CA GLU A 99 -4.64 -0.96 -22.39
C GLU A 99 -3.52 -0.05 -21.86
N ASN A 100 -3.71 0.56 -20.69
CA ASN A 100 -2.74 1.45 -20.06
C ASN A 100 -1.55 0.69 -19.46
N ARG A 101 -1.60 -0.65 -19.35
CA ARG A 101 -0.47 -1.43 -18.84
C ARG A 101 0.79 -1.28 -19.70
N LEU A 102 0.62 -1.00 -20.99
CA LEU A 102 1.73 -0.73 -21.92
C LEU A 102 2.53 0.53 -21.55
N HIS A 103 1.97 1.41 -20.72
CA HIS A 103 2.64 2.62 -20.24
C HIS A 103 3.45 2.40 -18.96
N ILE A 104 3.31 1.24 -18.31
CA ILE A 104 4.09 0.88 -17.11
C ILE A 104 5.53 0.60 -17.54
N ALA A 105 6.44 1.47 -17.15
CA ALA A 105 7.84 1.40 -17.56
C ALA A 105 8.69 0.48 -16.68
N LEU A 106 8.31 0.28 -15.42
CA LEU A 106 9.09 -0.46 -14.42
C LEU A 106 8.41 -1.78 -14.07
N THR A 107 9.19 -2.85 -13.99
CA THR A 107 8.74 -4.11 -13.37
C THR A 107 8.56 -3.93 -11.86
N ASP A 108 7.92 -4.89 -11.19
CA ASP A 108 7.77 -4.86 -9.73
C ASP A 108 9.13 -4.81 -9.01
N GLU A 109 10.12 -5.57 -9.50
CA GLU A 109 11.47 -5.59 -8.94
C GLU A 109 12.18 -4.24 -9.16
N GLN A 110 12.15 -3.71 -10.37
CA GLN A 110 12.76 -2.41 -10.70
C GLN A 110 12.10 -1.26 -9.94
N LEU A 111 10.79 -1.35 -9.70
CA LEU A 111 10.05 -0.39 -8.92
C LEU A 111 10.51 -0.40 -7.46
N LEU A 112 10.74 -1.58 -6.88
CA LEU A 112 11.19 -1.76 -5.50
C LEU A 112 12.68 -1.45 -5.29
N GLU A 113 13.51 -1.54 -6.32
CA GLU A 113 14.91 -1.10 -6.29
C GLU A 113 15.06 0.43 -6.40
N ASN A 114 14.00 1.12 -6.79
CA ASN A 114 13.99 2.57 -6.93
C ASN A 114 13.59 3.24 -5.61
N ASP A 115 14.58 3.47 -4.73
CA ASP A 115 14.45 4.18 -3.45
C ASP A 115 13.86 5.61 -3.56
N ASN A 116 13.61 6.11 -4.78
CA ASN A 116 13.21 7.47 -5.07
C ASN A 116 11.90 7.58 -5.88
N TYR A 117 11.02 6.57 -5.83
CA TYR A 117 9.73 6.69 -6.49
C TYR A 117 8.88 7.79 -5.81
N ALA A 118 8.66 8.91 -6.51
CA ALA A 118 8.19 10.15 -5.89
C ALA A 118 6.78 10.07 -5.27
N VAL A 119 5.97 9.06 -5.65
CA VAL A 119 4.65 8.81 -5.04
C VAL A 119 4.74 8.52 -3.54
N CYS A 120 5.86 7.92 -3.10
CA CYS A 120 6.14 7.63 -1.69
C CYS A 120 6.61 8.86 -0.90
N LYS A 121 7.01 9.94 -1.59
CA LYS A 121 7.56 11.14 -0.94
C LYS A 121 6.44 12.08 -0.56
N THR A 122 6.25 12.23 0.74
CA THR A 122 5.28 13.17 1.30
C THR A 122 5.93 14.52 1.54
N ASP A 123 5.24 15.59 1.14
CA ASP A 123 5.59 16.93 1.58
C ASP A 123 5.43 17.03 3.10
N LEU A 124 6.54 17.21 3.80
CA LEU A 124 6.60 17.28 5.26
C LEU A 124 5.98 18.57 5.82
N GLN A 125 5.54 19.50 4.96
CA GLN A 125 4.91 20.75 5.38
C GLN A 125 3.39 20.64 5.65
N ASP A 126 2.72 19.57 5.23
CA ASP A 126 1.27 19.39 5.41
C ASP A 126 0.88 18.71 6.75
N ILE A 127 1.31 19.33 7.85
CA ILE A 127 0.98 18.90 9.22
C ILE A 127 -0.41 19.39 9.71
N ASN A 128 -1.00 20.37 9.03
CA ASN A 128 -2.13 21.15 9.58
C ASN A 128 -3.51 20.48 9.52
N ALA A 129 -3.61 19.20 9.18
CA ALA A 129 -4.91 18.53 9.07
C ALA A 129 -4.84 17.03 9.32
N THR A 130 -4.50 16.60 10.54
CA THR A 130 -4.76 15.21 10.95
C THR A 130 -5.97 15.17 11.87
N SER A 131 -6.95 14.32 11.57
CA SER A 131 -8.15 14.15 12.40
C SER A 131 -7.93 13.30 13.66
N TRP A 132 -6.68 12.89 13.92
CA TRP A 132 -6.31 12.06 15.07
C TRP A 132 -6.11 12.94 16.31
N LYS A 133 -6.48 12.43 17.48
CA LYS A 133 -6.26 13.12 18.77
C LYS A 133 -4.78 13.26 19.10
N ASP A 134 -4.01 12.20 18.88
CA ASP A 134 -2.58 12.12 19.18
C ASP A 134 -1.87 11.04 18.35
N ALA A 135 -0.53 11.00 18.48
CA ALA A 135 0.31 10.04 17.77
C ALA A 135 0.05 8.57 18.19
N ASP A 136 -0.42 8.34 19.41
CA ASP A 136 -0.74 6.99 19.90
C ASP A 136 -2.03 6.47 19.24
N GLU A 137 -3.02 7.33 19.01
CA GLU A 137 -4.18 7.01 18.17
C GLU A 137 -3.79 6.75 16.72
N ALA A 138 -2.96 7.61 16.14
CA ALA A 138 -2.51 7.48 14.77
C ALA A 138 -1.76 6.14 14.53
N ILE A 139 -0.83 5.75 15.40
CA ILE A 139 -0.11 4.48 15.20
C ILE A 139 -1.02 3.25 15.33
N ARG A 140 -2.07 3.31 16.15
CA ARG A 140 -3.10 2.26 16.20
C ARG A 140 -3.87 2.20 14.88
N LYS A 141 -4.26 3.35 14.33
CA LYS A 141 -4.96 3.44 13.04
C LYS A 141 -4.09 2.96 11.88
N PHE A 142 -2.81 3.33 11.85
CA PHE A 142 -1.83 2.78 10.91
C PHE A 142 -1.78 1.25 10.97
N SER A 143 -1.66 0.69 12.17
CA SER A 143 -1.66 -0.77 12.37
C SER A 143 -2.94 -1.45 11.88
N MET A 144 -4.09 -0.80 12.01
CA MET A 144 -5.36 -1.29 11.47
C MET A 144 -5.37 -1.29 9.95
N LEU A 145 -4.97 -0.17 9.31
CA LEU A 145 -4.89 -0.05 7.85
C LEU A 145 -3.97 -1.12 7.24
N GLN A 146 -2.80 -1.34 7.84
CA GLN A 146 -1.86 -2.37 7.41
C GLN A 146 -2.45 -3.79 7.52
N ASN A 147 -3.25 -4.06 8.56
CA ASN A 147 -3.98 -5.34 8.66
C ASN A 147 -5.05 -5.48 7.57
N GLU A 148 -5.76 -4.39 7.24
CA GLU A 148 -6.76 -4.37 6.18
C GLU A 148 -6.12 -4.62 4.82
N HIS A 149 -4.98 -4.00 4.50
CA HIS A 149 -4.24 -4.27 3.26
C HIS A 149 -3.77 -5.71 3.17
N ILE A 150 -3.19 -6.24 4.25
CA ILE A 150 -2.76 -7.65 4.29
C ILE A 150 -3.95 -8.58 4.07
N LYS A 151 -5.11 -8.28 4.66
CA LYS A 151 -6.33 -9.06 4.46
C LYS A 151 -6.79 -8.98 3.01
N TYR A 152 -6.87 -7.76 2.46
CA TYR A 152 -7.26 -7.50 1.08
C TYR A 152 -6.38 -8.26 0.08
N ILE A 153 -5.06 -8.13 0.15
CA ILE A 153 -4.12 -8.86 -0.72
C ILE A 153 -4.23 -10.37 -0.53
N ARG A 154 -4.49 -10.85 0.70
CA ARG A 154 -4.60 -12.29 0.96
C ARG A 154 -5.85 -12.91 0.34
N THR A 155 -6.99 -12.20 0.38
CA THR A 155 -8.29 -12.79 0.05
C THR A 155 -8.92 -12.28 -1.23
N SER A 156 -8.47 -11.14 -1.77
CA SER A 156 -9.10 -10.53 -2.94
C SER A 156 -8.95 -11.42 -4.18
N THR A 157 -10.02 -11.53 -4.94
CA THR A 157 -10.04 -12.17 -6.27
C THR A 157 -10.10 -11.13 -7.38
N GLU A 158 -9.99 -9.84 -7.03
CA GLU A 158 -10.07 -8.73 -7.97
C GLU A 158 -8.81 -8.62 -8.84
N ASP A 159 -8.97 -7.91 -9.95
CA ASP A 159 -7.93 -7.69 -10.94
C ASP A 159 -7.12 -6.43 -10.62
N LEU A 160 -6.10 -6.55 -9.77
CA LEU A 160 -5.27 -5.39 -9.42
C LEU A 160 -4.32 -4.97 -10.55
N ARG A 161 -4.07 -5.85 -11.53
CA ARG A 161 -3.05 -5.65 -12.57
C ARG A 161 -3.58 -4.83 -13.74
N ASN A 162 -4.87 -4.93 -14.04
CA ASN A 162 -5.51 -4.17 -15.12
C ASN A 162 -6.17 -2.86 -14.65
N HIS A 163 -5.96 -2.45 -13.40
CA HIS A 163 -6.30 -1.11 -12.91
C HIS A 163 -5.02 -0.29 -12.82
N VAL A 164 -4.79 0.54 -13.83
CA VAL A 164 -3.57 1.32 -14.03
C VAL A 164 -3.84 2.79 -13.76
N ILE A 165 -2.90 3.40 -13.05
CA ILE A 165 -2.98 4.77 -12.53
C ILE A 165 -1.79 5.56 -13.05
N LYS A 166 -2.04 6.76 -13.56
CA LYS A 166 -1.00 7.73 -13.88
C LYS A 166 -0.65 8.53 -12.63
N THR A 167 0.58 8.40 -12.17
CA THR A 167 1.12 9.18 -11.06
C THR A 167 2.09 10.25 -11.56
N THR A 168 2.58 11.12 -10.67
CA THR A 168 3.60 12.11 -11.00
C THR A 168 4.94 11.49 -11.40
N ALA A 169 5.24 10.27 -10.94
CA ALA A 169 6.48 9.55 -11.20
C ALA A 169 6.39 8.56 -12.37
N GLY A 170 5.19 8.28 -12.87
CA GLY A 170 4.98 7.29 -13.93
C GLY A 170 3.66 6.55 -13.80
N TRP A 171 3.44 5.59 -14.69
CA TRP A 171 2.28 4.70 -14.67
C TRP A 171 2.58 3.46 -13.83
N ILE A 172 1.64 3.09 -12.97
CA ILE A 172 1.69 1.90 -12.13
C ILE A 172 0.34 1.23 -12.11
N ASP A 173 0.31 -0.08 -11.87
CA ASP A 173 -0.94 -0.78 -11.55
C ASP A 173 -1.27 -0.73 -10.04
N CYS A 174 -2.50 -1.07 -9.67
CA CYS A 174 -2.93 -1.07 -8.27
C CYS A 174 -2.11 -2.05 -7.39
N TYR A 175 -1.58 -3.14 -7.96
CA TYR A 175 -0.70 -4.04 -7.23
C TYR A 175 0.64 -3.37 -6.91
N GLN A 176 1.26 -2.71 -7.89
CA GLN A 176 2.47 -1.91 -7.72
C GLN A 176 2.27 -0.77 -6.71
N TYR A 177 1.08 -0.16 -6.66
CA TYR A 177 0.77 0.82 -5.61
C TYR A 177 0.84 0.17 -4.22
N PHE A 178 0.30 -1.03 -3.99
CA PHE A 178 0.47 -1.72 -2.69
C PHE A 178 1.94 -1.99 -2.33
N LEU A 179 2.81 -2.25 -3.32
CA LEU A 179 4.25 -2.39 -3.08
C LEU A 179 4.86 -1.07 -2.59
N LEU A 180 4.49 0.04 -3.23
CA LEU A 180 4.96 1.38 -2.89
C LEU A 180 4.46 1.87 -1.52
N LEU A 181 3.30 1.40 -1.04
CA LEU A 181 2.88 1.67 0.34
C LEU A 181 3.89 1.14 1.37
N ALA A 182 4.47 -0.02 1.11
CA ALA A 182 5.49 -0.58 1.99
C ALA A 182 6.78 0.24 1.96
N ASP A 183 7.18 0.72 0.78
CA ASP A 183 8.34 1.61 0.62
C ASP A 183 8.16 2.94 1.35
N GLN A 184 6.99 3.58 1.20
CA GLN A 184 6.64 4.79 1.95
C GLN A 184 6.77 4.61 3.47
N ASN A 185 6.33 3.47 4.00
CA ASN A 185 6.46 3.17 5.42
C ASN A 185 7.92 3.05 5.85
N ASN A 186 8.79 2.47 5.02
CA ASN A 186 10.23 2.43 5.27
C ASN A 186 10.83 3.85 5.27
N TYR A 187 10.44 4.71 4.33
CA TYR A 187 10.84 6.12 4.31
C TYR A 187 10.52 6.83 5.63
N PHE A 188 9.30 6.67 6.17
CA PHE A 188 8.96 7.25 7.47
C PHE A 188 9.76 6.63 8.63
N ALA A 189 10.02 5.33 8.61
CA ALA A 189 10.87 4.68 9.62
C ALA A 189 12.30 5.23 9.62
N GLU A 190 12.87 5.46 8.43
CA GLU A 190 14.19 6.10 8.27
C GLU A 190 14.20 7.53 8.79
N ARG A 191 13.17 8.33 8.48
CA ARG A 191 13.04 9.69 9.01
C ARG A 191 12.97 9.71 10.53
N ILE A 192 12.23 8.79 11.14
CA ILE A 192 12.18 8.64 12.60
C ILE A 192 13.58 8.31 13.15
N ASN A 193 14.31 7.40 12.50
CA ASN A 193 15.67 7.03 12.91
C ASN A 193 16.68 8.19 12.75
N GLN A 194 16.51 9.06 11.74
CA GLN A 194 17.30 10.29 11.59
C GLN A 194 17.09 11.25 12.77
N VAL A 195 15.83 11.44 13.21
CA VAL A 195 15.53 12.26 14.41
C VAL A 195 16.19 11.65 15.65
N ARG A 196 16.12 10.32 15.82
CA ARG A 196 16.76 9.60 16.93
C ARG A 196 18.28 9.75 16.96
N SER A 197 18.90 9.88 15.79
CA SER A 197 20.35 9.99 15.62
C SER A 197 20.86 11.44 15.70
N SER A 198 19.97 12.40 15.97
CA SER A 198 20.33 13.82 16.03
C SER A 198 21.19 14.14 17.26
N LYS A 199 22.15 15.07 17.11
CA LYS A 199 23.17 15.44 18.12
C LYS A 199 22.60 15.78 19.51
N HIS A 200 21.37 16.29 19.58
CA HIS A 200 20.70 16.72 20.80
C HIS A 200 19.51 15.86 21.20
N PHE A 201 19.39 14.66 20.63
CA PHE A 201 18.31 13.75 20.96
C PHE A 201 18.32 13.43 22.46
N PRO A 202 17.18 13.56 23.18
CA PRO A 202 17.15 13.36 24.63
C PRO A 202 17.55 11.93 25.01
N LYS A 203 18.37 11.80 26.05
CA LYS A 203 18.61 10.51 26.70
C LYS A 203 17.33 10.01 27.40
N LYS A 204 17.21 8.69 27.55
CA LYS A 204 16.12 8.11 28.34
C LYS A 204 16.19 8.55 29.79
#